data_AF-A0A1V4YE36-F1
#
_entry.id   AF-A0A1V4YE36-F1
#
_cell.length_a   1.000
_cell.length_b   1.000
_cell.length_c   1.000
_cell.angle_alpha   90.00
_cell.angle_beta   90.00
_cell.angle_gamma   90.00
#
_symmetry.space_group_name_H-M   'P 1'
#
loop_
_entity.id
_entity.type
_entity.pdbx_description
1 polymer ?
#
loop_
_entity_poly.entity_id
_entity_poly.type
_entity_poly.pdbx_seq_one_letter_code
_entity_poly.pdbx_strand_id
1 'polypeptide(L)'
;MENQIEEKIVEALENVEPWQRVPTSVDGAFLVKTPEKGGNKTIMVEINPLNERRTPMKRRGLFLRQSVELKKFLEVLENESIGELLKAVDDMSAKSVAKTPEGIKTLEI
;
A
#
# COMPACT_ATOMS: atom_id res chain seq x y z
N MET A 1 27.66 1.69 -7.01
CA MET A 1 26.36 2.36 -7.29
C MET A 1 25.32 2.00 -6.23
N GLU A 2 25.27 0.76 -5.72
CA GLU A 2 24.37 0.34 -4.61
C GLU A 2 24.45 1.25 -3.37
N ASN A 3 25.65 1.61 -2.91
CA ASN A 3 25.82 2.43 -1.70
C ASN A 3 25.16 3.82 -1.77
N GLN A 4 24.97 4.41 -2.96
CA GLN A 4 24.41 5.77 -3.07
C GLN A 4 22.91 5.82 -2.77
N ILE A 5 22.16 4.75 -3.04
CA ILE A 5 20.72 4.71 -2.73
C ILE A 5 20.52 4.45 -1.23
N GLU A 6 21.31 3.55 -0.66
CA GLU A 6 21.27 3.24 0.77
C GLU A 6 21.62 4.48 1.62
N GLU A 7 22.68 5.20 1.28
CA GLU A 7 23.08 6.44 1.95
C GLU A 7 21.94 7.48 1.94
N LYS A 8 21.32 7.70 0.77
CA LYS A 8 20.18 8.62 0.64
C LYS A 8 18.97 8.18 1.47
N ILE A 9 18.72 6.87 1.56
CA ILE A 9 17.63 6.34 2.38
C ILE A 9 17.91 6.58 3.86
N VAL A 10 19.15 6.37 4.31
CA VAL A 10 19.55 6.62 5.70
C VAL A 10 19.39 8.09 6.05
N GLU A 11 19.91 8.99 5.21
CA GLU A 11 19.79 10.44 5.37
C GLU A 11 18.33 10.89 5.42
N ALA A 12 17.50 10.40 4.49
CA ALA A 12 16.08 10.75 4.42
C ALA A 12 15.26 10.30 5.64
N LEU A 13 15.75 9.33 6.43
CA LEU A 13 15.02 8.70 7.55
C LEU A 13 15.61 9.02 8.93
N GLU A 14 16.68 9.80 9.00
CA GLU A 14 17.41 10.08 10.24
C GLU A 14 16.50 10.69 11.31
N ASN A 15 15.76 11.75 10.96
CA ASN A 15 14.90 12.52 11.85
C ASN A 15 13.39 12.26 11.62
N VAL A 16 13.06 11.10 11.07
CA VAL A 16 11.69 10.72 10.74
C VAL A 16 11.10 9.87 11.87
N GLU A 17 9.92 10.26 12.32
CA GLU A 17 9.15 9.52 13.33
C GLU A 17 8.72 8.14 12.80
N PRO A 18 8.63 7.12 13.67
CA PRO A 18 8.06 5.83 13.29
C PRO A 18 6.68 5.99 12.65
N TRP A 19 6.44 5.24 11.58
CA TRP A 19 5.23 5.25 10.74
C TRP A 19 4.97 6.52 9.94
N GLN A 20 5.87 7.51 9.98
CA GLN A 20 5.77 8.67 9.11
C GLN A 20 6.23 8.31 7.68
N ARG A 21 5.50 8.84 6.70
CA ARG A 21 5.81 8.69 5.27
C ARG A 21 6.82 9.74 4.83
N VAL A 22 7.81 9.29 4.07
CA VAL A 22 8.72 10.17 3.31
C VAL A 22 8.47 9.94 1.83
N PRO A 23 8.06 10.97 1.06
CA PRO A 23 7.82 10.83 -0.37
C PRO A 23 9.13 10.55 -1.12
N THR A 24 9.02 9.79 -2.21
CA THR A 24 10.13 9.55 -3.14
C THR A 24 9.92 10.33 -4.44
N SER A 25 10.86 10.21 -5.39
CA SER A 25 10.69 10.76 -6.74
C SER A 25 9.63 10.03 -7.59
N VAL A 26 9.11 8.89 -7.11
CA VAL A 26 8.03 8.16 -7.77
C VAL A 26 6.72 8.50 -7.06
N ASP A 27 5.82 9.17 -7.78
CA ASP A 27 4.49 9.53 -7.26
C ASP A 27 3.75 8.26 -6.79
N GLY A 28 3.31 8.28 -5.53
CA GLY A 28 2.64 7.16 -4.89
C GLY A 28 3.56 6.11 -4.26
N ALA A 29 4.88 6.32 -4.25
CA ALA A 29 5.81 5.50 -3.48
C ALA A 29 6.43 6.31 -2.33
N PHE A 30 6.39 5.74 -1.12
CA PHE A 30 6.84 6.38 0.10
C PHE A 30 7.79 5.46 0.88
N LEU A 31 8.86 6.00 1.44
CA LEU A 31 9.63 5.32 2.48
C LEU A 31 8.92 5.46 3.82
N VAL A 32 8.90 4.40 4.61
CA VAL A 32 8.32 4.39 5.96
C VAL A 32 9.26 3.69 6.92
N LYS A 33 9.58 4.38 8.01
CA LYS A 33 10.38 3.83 9.12
C LYS A 33 9.46 3.10 10.08
N THR A 34 9.75 1.85 10.39
CA THR A 34 9.04 1.12 11.46
C THR A 34 9.64 1.44 12.83
N PRO A 35 8.88 1.32 13.92
CA PRO A 35 9.42 1.42 15.27
C PRO A 35 10.44 0.31 15.51
N GLU A 36 11.56 0.66 16.13
CA GLU A 36 12.61 -0.28 16.47
C GLU A 36 12.10 -1.29 17.50
N LYS A 37 12.13 -2.59 17.15
CA LYS A 37 11.83 -3.67 18.10
C LYS A 37 13.02 -4.62 18.13
N GLY A 38 13.72 -4.66 19.27
CA GLY A 38 14.88 -5.52 19.46
C GLY A 38 16.11 -5.15 18.62
N GLY A 39 16.32 -3.85 18.37
CA GLY A 39 17.52 -3.33 17.68
C GLY A 39 17.49 -3.40 16.14
N ASN A 40 16.45 -4.01 15.56
CA ASN A 40 16.30 -4.07 14.10
C ASN A 40 15.43 -2.90 13.63
N LYS A 41 16.05 -1.90 13.00
CA LYS A 41 15.35 -0.92 12.16
C LYS A 41 14.79 -1.67 10.95
N THR A 42 13.48 -1.63 10.70
CA THR A 42 12.95 -2.08 9.40
C THR A 42 12.40 -0.88 8.63
N ILE A 43 12.92 -0.71 7.42
CA ILE A 43 12.45 0.28 6.45
C ILE A 43 11.46 -0.45 5.55
N MET A 44 10.36 0.21 5.23
CA MET A 44 9.34 -0.31 4.31
C MET A 44 9.15 0.69 3.18
N VAL A 45 8.68 0.19 2.05
CA VAL A 45 8.13 1.01 0.96
C VAL A 45 6.62 0.86 0.98
N GLU A 46 5.90 1.97 1.12
CA GLU A 46 4.47 2.00 0.88
C GLU A 46 4.19 2.38 -0.57
N ILE A 47 3.43 1.53 -1.27
CA ILE A 47 2.85 1.81 -2.57
C ILE A 47 1.39 2.22 -2.38
N ASN A 48 1.09 3.46 -2.70
CA ASN A 48 -0.23 4.06 -2.57
C ASN A 48 -0.39 5.14 -3.66
N PRO A 49 -0.92 4.76 -4.83
CA PRO A 49 -1.08 5.67 -5.95
C PRO A 49 -1.83 6.93 -5.53
N LEU A 50 -1.54 8.04 -6.21
CA LEU A 50 -2.21 9.30 -5.94
C LEU A 50 -3.52 9.38 -6.73
N ASN A 51 -4.55 9.94 -6.09
CA ASN A 51 -5.79 10.30 -6.77
C ASN A 51 -5.63 11.62 -7.55
N GLU A 52 -6.71 12.05 -8.20
CA GLU A 52 -6.77 13.29 -8.99
C GLU A 52 -6.36 14.55 -8.21
N ARG A 53 -6.50 14.54 -6.87
CA ARG A 53 -6.10 15.64 -5.98
C ARG A 53 -4.64 15.55 -5.51
N ARG A 54 -3.83 14.68 -6.13
CA ARG A 54 -2.45 14.38 -5.75
C ARG A 54 -2.30 13.91 -4.29
N THR A 55 -3.33 13.24 -3.76
CA THR A 55 -3.31 12.65 -2.41
C THR A 55 -3.35 11.12 -2.49
N PRO A 56 -2.73 10.38 -1.55
CA PRO A 56 -2.76 8.92 -1.59
C PRO A 56 -4.19 8.38 -1.62
N MET A 57 -4.48 7.43 -2.52
CA MET A 57 -5.81 6.87 -2.74
C MET A 57 -6.39 6.16 -1.50
N LYS A 58 -5.52 5.56 -0.68
CA LYS A 58 -5.93 4.81 0.52
C LYS A 58 -5.37 5.46 1.78
N ARG A 59 -6.07 5.30 2.91
CA ARG A 59 -5.52 5.63 4.24
C ARG A 59 -4.23 4.85 4.52
N ARG A 60 -4.18 3.58 4.09
CA ARG A 60 -3.00 2.70 4.13
C ARG A 60 -2.87 2.00 2.78
N GLY A 61 -1.73 2.16 2.13
CA GLY A 61 -1.38 1.46 0.89
C GLY A 61 -0.79 0.08 1.15
N LEU A 62 -0.13 -0.44 0.13
CA LEU A 62 0.58 -1.72 0.18
C LEU A 62 1.98 -1.50 0.74
N PHE A 63 2.28 -2.09 1.90
CA PHE A 63 3.60 -2.00 2.51
C PHE A 63 4.45 -3.20 2.13
N LEU A 64 5.63 -2.93 1.58
CA LEU A 64 6.58 -3.93 1.09
C LEU A 64 7.92 -3.75 1.78
N ARG A 65 8.54 -4.86 2.19
CA ARG A 65 9.87 -4.94 2.79
C ARG A 65 10.89 -5.57 1.86
N GLN A 66 10.45 -6.40 0.92
CA GLN A 66 11.35 -7.15 0.04
C GLN A 66 10.86 -7.10 -1.40
N SER A 67 11.80 -7.12 -2.36
CA SER A 67 11.48 -7.14 -3.79
C SER A 67 10.68 -8.37 -4.22
N VAL A 68 10.82 -9.50 -3.51
CA VAL A 68 10.01 -10.71 -3.74
C VAL A 68 8.54 -10.50 -3.39
N GLU A 69 8.23 -9.67 -2.39
CA GLU A 69 6.85 -9.35 -2.05
C GLU A 69 6.20 -8.59 -3.21
N LEU A 70 6.89 -7.59 -3.77
CA LEU A 70 6.40 -6.84 -4.94
C LEU A 70 6.01 -7.78 -6.09
N LYS A 71 6.87 -8.73 -6.44
CA LYS A 71 6.61 -9.70 -7.52
C LYS A 71 5.34 -10.50 -7.27
N LYS A 72 5.18 -11.06 -6.07
CA LYS A 72 3.98 -11.85 -5.70
C LYS A 72 2.71 -11.00 -5.66
N PHE A 73 2.80 -9.76 -5.20
CA PHE A 73 1.65 -8.85 -5.22
C PHE A 73 1.25 -8.51 -6.66
N LEU A 74 2.20 -8.24 -7.55
CA LEU A 74 1.91 -8.00 -8.96
C LEU A 74 1.24 -9.21 -9.61
N GLU A 75 1.71 -10.44 -9.36
CA GLU A 75 1.08 -11.67 -9.87
C GLU A 75 -0.42 -11.77 -9.49
N VAL A 76 -0.78 -11.36 -8.28
CA VAL A 76 -2.19 -11.35 -7.83
C VAL A 76 -2.95 -10.17 -8.44
N LEU A 77 -2.36 -8.97 -8.45
CA LEU A 77 -3.02 -7.76 -8.95
C LEU A 77 -3.26 -7.79 -10.47
N GLU A 78 -2.42 -8.51 -11.22
CA GLU A 78 -2.54 -8.70 -12.66
C GLU A 78 -3.50 -9.85 -13.02
N ASN A 79 -4.00 -10.61 -12.04
CA ASN A 79 -4.95 -11.68 -12.28
C ASN A 79 -6.34 -11.13 -12.66
N GLU A 80 -6.86 -11.55 -13.81
CA GLU A 80 -8.15 -11.09 -14.34
C GLU A 80 -9.32 -11.31 -13.36
N SER A 81 -9.33 -12.42 -12.61
CA SER A 81 -10.37 -12.73 -11.63
C SER A 81 -10.41 -11.74 -10.47
N ILE A 82 -9.28 -11.10 -10.12
CA ILE A 82 -9.26 -10.00 -9.13
C ILE A 82 -9.97 -8.77 -9.69
N GLY A 83 -9.78 -8.46 -10.98
CA GLY A 83 -10.50 -7.38 -11.65
C GLY A 83 -12.02 -7.62 -11.69
N GLU A 84 -12.43 -8.84 -12.05
CA GLU A 84 -13.84 -9.24 -12.05
C GLU A 84 -14.46 -9.17 -10.64
N LEU A 85 -13.73 -9.63 -9.62
CA LEU A 85 -14.18 -9.57 -8.23
C LEU A 85 -14.39 -8.13 -7.77
N LEU A 86 -13.44 -7.23 -8.05
CA LEU A 86 -13.55 -5.82 -7.69
C LEU A 86 -14.72 -5.14 -8.41
N LYS A 87 -14.93 -5.45 -9.69
CA LYS A 87 -16.09 -4.96 -10.45
C LYS A 87 -17.42 -5.41 -9.83
N ALA A 88 -17.51 -6.68 -9.41
CA ALA A 88 -18.70 -7.18 -8.72
C ALA A 88 -18.95 -6.44 -7.39
N VAL A 89 -17.89 -6.12 -6.64
CA VAL A 89 -17.98 -5.31 -5.41
C VAL A 89 -18.45 -3.88 -5.70
N ASP A 90 -17.96 -3.25 -6.76
CA ASP A 90 -18.40 -1.92 -7.19
C ASP A 90 -19.89 -1.91 -7.57
N ASP A 91 -20.33 -2.91 -8.34
CA ASP A 91 -21.73 -3.08 -8.74
C ASP A 91 -22.65 -3.30 -7.52
N MET A 92 -22.19 -4.04 -6.52
CA MET A 92 -22.93 -4.23 -5.26
C MET A 92 -23.02 -2.93 -4.45
N SER A 93 -21.93 -2.15 -4.40
CA SER A 93 -21.88 -0.89 -3.67
C SER A 93 -22.76 0.18 -4.32
N ALA A 94 -22.81 0.23 -5.65
CA ALA A 94 -23.74 1.10 -6.38
C ALA A 94 -25.21 0.72 -6.14
N LYS A 95 -25.50 -0.58 -5.99
CA LYS A 95 -26.85 -1.09 -5.69
C LYS A 95 -27.26 -0.90 -4.22
N SER A 96 -26.33 -0.90 -3.28
CA SER A 96 -26.62 -0.76 -1.84
C SER A 96 -26.88 0.68 -1.39
N VAL A 97 -26.48 1.70 -2.17
CA VAL A 97 -27.01 3.08 -2.00
C VAL A 97 -28.55 3.11 -2.16
N ALA A 98 -29.16 2.08 -2.75
CA ALA A 98 -30.62 1.97 -2.89
C ALA A 98 -31.32 1.16 -1.78
N LYS A 99 -30.64 0.47 -0.85
CA LYS A 99 -31.31 -0.32 0.21
C LYS A 99 -30.51 -0.40 1.52
N THR A 100 -31.16 0.05 2.59
CA THR A 100 -30.79 -0.09 4.01
C THR A 100 -30.45 -1.56 4.35
N PRO A 101 -29.39 -1.86 5.13
CA PRO A 101 -28.88 -3.22 5.24
C PRO A 101 -29.49 -4.01 6.40
N GLU A 102 -30.06 -5.19 6.10
CA GLU A 102 -30.25 -6.27 7.07
C GLU A 102 -29.26 -7.42 6.77
N GLY A 103 -28.50 -7.82 7.79
CA GLY A 103 -27.94 -9.17 7.96
C GLY A 103 -26.77 -9.57 7.05
N ILE A 104 -25.54 -9.35 7.52
CA ILE A 104 -24.30 -9.88 6.89
C ILE A 104 -24.27 -11.41 7.03
N LYS A 105 -24.06 -12.13 5.92
CA LYS A 105 -23.57 -13.52 5.91
C LYS A 105 -22.25 -13.59 5.16
N THR A 106 -21.26 -14.28 5.75
CA THR A 106 -19.95 -14.55 5.17
C THR A 106 -20.08 -15.49 3.96
N LEU A 107 -19.45 -15.14 2.85
CA LEU A 107 -19.30 -15.98 1.65
C LEU A 107 -17.90 -16.62 1.67
N GLU A 108 -17.84 -17.94 1.53
CA GLU A 108 -16.59 -18.67 1.28
C GLU A 108 -16.36 -18.78 -0.23
N ILE A 109 -15.10 -18.62 -0.65
CA ILE A 109 -14.61 -18.67 -2.03
C ILE A 109 -13.80 -19.95 -2.21
#